data_AF-A1USW4-F1
#
_entry.id   AF-A1USW4-F1
#
_cell.length_a   1.000
_cell.length_b   1.000
_cell.length_c   1.000
_cell.angle_alpha   90.00
_cell.angle_beta   90.00
_cell.angle_gamma   90.00
#
_symmetry.space_group_name_H-M   'P 1'
#
loop_
_entity.id
_entity.type
_entity.pdbx_description
1 polymer ?
#
loop_
_entity_poly.entity_id
_entity_poly.type
_entity_poly.pdbx_seq_one_letter_code
_entity_poly.pdbx_strand_id
1 'polypeptide(L)' 'MRLTEKVMLMCVLLCLSECATNERASCVGWLPIYLERQDLDVISSNPNLARDLLKHNKQGEDMCGWQDGKKRK' A
#
# COMPACT_ATOMS: atom_id res chain seq x y z
N MET A 1 -8.63 38.23 -9.99
CA MET A 1 -8.87 37.31 -8.86
C MET A 1 -8.26 37.90 -7.59
N ARG A 2 -9.06 38.01 -6.53
CA ARG A 2 -8.57 38.37 -5.19
C ARG A 2 -7.71 37.23 -4.63
N LEU A 3 -6.78 37.53 -3.73
CA LEU A 3 -5.89 36.53 -3.13
C LEU A 3 -6.67 35.37 -2.49
N THR A 4 -7.80 35.69 -1.87
CA THR A 4 -8.74 34.73 -1.26
C THR A 4 -9.32 33.73 -2.26
N GLU A 5 -9.62 34.17 -3.49
CA GLU A 5 -10.13 33.27 -4.55
C GLU A 5 -9.05 32.29 -5.00
N LYS A 6 -7.79 32.72 -5.08
CA LYS A 6 -6.66 31.85 -5.43
C LYS A 6 -6.38 30.80 -4.35
N VAL A 7 -6.46 31.21 -3.07
CA VAL A 7 -6.27 30.30 -1.94
C VAL A 7 -7.38 29.26 -1.89
N MET A 8 -8.65 29.66 -2.04
CA MET A 8 -9.76 28.70 -2.13
C MET A 8 -9.59 27.71 -3.29
N LEU A 9 -9.18 28.20 -4.48
CA LEU A 9 -8.95 27.34 -5.63
C LEU A 9 -7.83 26.31 -5.35
N MET A 10 -6.72 26.73 -4.72
CA MET A 10 -5.65 25.81 -4.32
C MET A 10 -6.12 24.77 -3.31
N CYS A 11 -6.90 25.16 -2.29
CA CYS A 11 -7.43 24.21 -1.31
C CYS A 11 -8.34 23.18 -1.98
N VAL A 12 -9.23 23.60 -2.89
CA VAL A 12 -10.10 22.68 -3.64
C VAL A 12 -9.27 21.72 -4.50
N LEU A 13 -8.24 22.21 -5.19
CA LEU A 13 -7.36 21.37 -6.00
C LEU A 13 -6.58 20.34 -5.17
N LEU A 14 -6.11 20.70 -3.97
CA LEU A 14 -5.44 19.78 -3.05
C LEU A 14 -6.39 18.67 -2.57
N CYS A 15 -7.59 19.03 -2.10
CA CYS A 15 -8.60 18.04 -1.67
C CYS A 15 -9.03 17.09 -2.80
N LEU A 16 -9.10 17.59 -4.04
CA LEU A 16 -9.44 16.77 -5.21
C LEU A 16 -8.28 15.86 -5.64
N SER A 17 -7.04 16.30 -5.48
CA SER A 17 -5.86 15.48 -5.80
C SER A 17 -5.79 14.24 -4.92
N GLU A 18 -6.07 14.37 -3.63
CA GLU A 18 -6.08 13.25 -2.69
C GLU A 18 -7.16 12.21 -3.03
N CYS A 19 -8.32 12.65 -3.55
CA CYS A 19 -9.40 11.75 -3.95
C CYS A 19 -9.06 10.90 -5.19
N ALA A 20 -8.21 11.39 -6.09
CA ALA A 20 -7.79 10.68 -7.31
C ALA A 20 -6.53 9.81 -7.11
N THR A 21 -5.70 10.10 -6.10
CA THR A 21 -4.49 9.29 -5.76
C THR A 21 -4.63 8.42 -4.51
N ASN A 22 -5.81 8.38 -3.88
CA ASN A 22 -6.05 7.65 -2.62
C ASN A 22 -5.60 6.18 -2.69
N GLU A 23 -5.87 5.52 -3.83
CA GLU A 23 -5.48 4.13 -4.08
C GLU A 23 -3.97 3.89 -3.88
N ARG A 24 -3.13 4.87 -4.23
CA ARG A 24 -1.67 4.80 -4.05
C ARG A 24 -1.20 5.41 -2.75
N ALA A 25 -1.88 6.44 -2.23
CA ALA A 25 -1.51 7.12 -0.99
C ALA A 25 -1.55 6.17 0.22
N SER A 26 -2.53 5.26 0.27
CA SER A 26 -2.64 4.22 1.31
C SER A 26 -1.45 3.24 1.31
N CYS A 27 -0.87 3.00 0.13
CA CYS A 27 0.25 2.09 -0.06
C CYS A 27 1.62 2.76 0.17
N VAL A 28 1.67 4.09 0.36
CA VAL A 28 2.92 4.80 0.64
C VAL A 28 3.43 4.35 2.02
N GLY A 29 4.56 3.64 2.03
CA GLY A 29 5.17 3.09 3.25
C GLY A 29 4.88 1.61 3.51
N TRP A 30 4.02 0.98 2.70
CA TRP A 30 3.76 -0.46 2.75
C TRP A 30 4.43 -1.12 1.54
N LEU A 31 5.12 -2.24 1.75
CA LEU A 31 5.84 -2.98 0.71
C LEU A 31 5.57 -4.48 0.81
N PRO A 32 5.54 -5.21 -0.31
CA PRO A 32 5.42 -6.66 -0.27
C PRO A 32 6.54 -7.29 0.54
N ILE A 33 6.18 -8.23 1.42
CA ILE A 33 7.14 -8.96 2.27
C ILE A 33 7.52 -10.25 1.56
N TYR A 34 8.78 -10.34 1.15
CA TYR A 34 9.36 -11.56 0.59
C TYR A 34 10.20 -12.26 1.66
N LEU A 35 10.00 -13.56 1.79
CA LEU A 35 10.66 -14.37 2.81
C LEU A 35 11.98 -14.92 2.29
N GLU A 36 13.02 -14.79 3.10
CA GLU A 36 14.30 -15.45 2.89
C GLU A 36 14.38 -16.74 3.70
N ARG A 37 15.34 -17.61 3.35
CA ARG A 37 15.53 -18.89 4.04
C ARG A 37 15.80 -18.71 5.54
N GLN A 38 16.42 -17.59 5.92
CA GLN A 38 16.68 -17.25 7.32
C GLN A 38 15.43 -16.89 8.13
N ASP A 39 14.32 -16.53 7.47
CA ASP A 39 13.08 -16.13 8.15
C ASP A 39 12.20 -17.34 8.51
N LEU A 40 12.46 -18.51 7.92
CA LEU A 40 11.65 -19.71 8.09
C LEU A 40 11.58 -20.19 9.53
N ASP A 41 12.68 -20.09 10.28
CA ASP A 41 12.74 -20.55 11.67
C ASP A 41 11.86 -19.68 12.58
N VAL A 42 11.86 -18.36 12.34
CA VAL A 42 11.04 -17.39 13.08
C VAL A 42 9.55 -17.59 12.77
N ILE A 43 9.22 -17.81 11.50
CA ILE A 43 7.83 -18.05 11.06
C ILE A 43 7.32 -19.39 11.58
N SER A 44 8.14 -20.43 11.53
CA SER A 44 7.76 -21.76 12.02
C SER A 44 7.50 -21.75 13.54
N SER A 45 8.23 -20.91 14.26
CA SER A 45 8.07 -20.72 15.71
C SER A 45 6.84 -19.88 16.08
N ASN A 46 6.21 -19.18 15.13
CA ASN A 46 5.02 -18.36 15.36
C ASN A 46 3.88 -18.71 14.37
N PRO A 47 2.92 -19.55 14.79
CA PRO A 47 1.85 -20.05 13.92
C PRO A 47 0.98 -18.98 13.27
N ASN A 48 0.83 -17.83 13.94
CA ASN A 48 0.00 -16.73 13.42
C ASN A 48 0.74 -15.86 12.42
N LEU A 49 2.07 -15.76 12.55
CA LEU A 49 2.90 -14.90 11.72
C LEU A 49 2.80 -15.27 10.24
N ALA A 50 2.85 -16.56 9.91
CA ALA A 50 2.68 -17.03 8.53
C ALA A 50 1.34 -16.57 7.93
N ARG A 51 0.25 -16.67 8.71
CA ARG A 51 -1.10 -16.28 8.28
C ARG A 51 -1.21 -14.77 8.09
N ASP A 52 -0.62 -14.00 9.00
CA ASP A 52 -0.70 -12.55 8.99
C ASP A 52 0.13 -11.96 7.84
N LEU A 53 1.31 -12.54 7.55
CA LEU A 53 2.12 -12.20 6.38
C LEU A 53 1.38 -12.50 5.06
N LEU A 54 0.68 -13.64 4.98
CA LEU A 54 -0.13 -13.98 3.81
C LEU A 54 -1.27 -12.97 3.61
N LYS A 55 -1.98 -12.60 4.68
CA LYS A 55 -3.06 -11.60 4.63
C LYS A 55 -2.54 -10.24 4.21
N HIS A 56 -1.41 -9.80 4.77
CA HIS A 56 -0.75 -8.55 4.42
C HIS A 56 -0.45 -8.49 2.91
N ASN A 57 0.22 -9.51 2.36
CA ASN A 57 0.60 -9.51 0.95
C ASN A 57 -0.63 -9.63 0.02
N LYS A 58 -1.64 -10.41 0.40
CA LYS A 58 -2.93 -10.50 -0.32
C LYS A 58 -3.60 -9.12 -0.41
N GLN A 59 -3.66 -8.41 0.72
CA GLN A 59 -4.25 -7.09 0.80
C GLN A 59 -3.49 -6.07 -0.06
N GLY A 60 -2.16 -6.14 -0.10
CA GLY A 60 -1.36 -5.31 -0.98
C GLY A 60 -1.43 -5.70 -2.47
N GLU A 61 -1.67 -6.97 -2.82
CA GLU A 61 -2.01 -7.36 -4.20
C GLU A 61 -3.31 -6.68 -4.63
N ASP A 62 -4.35 -6.79 -3.79
CA ASP A 62 -5.70 -6.30 -4.11
C ASP A 62 -5.79 -4.76 -4.11
N MET A 63 -5.14 -4.08 -3.15
CA MET A 63 -5.24 -2.63 -3.00
C MET A 63 -4.09 -1.85 -3.63
N CYS A 64 -2.88 -2.42 -3.63
CA CYS A 64 -1.66 -1.72 -4.04
C CYS A 64 -1.07 -2.25 -5.35
N GLY A 65 -1.68 -3.28 -5.96
CA GLY A 65 -1.20 -3.90 -7.19
C GLY A 65 0.18 -4.55 -7.03
N TRP A 66 0.53 -4.98 -5.82
CA TRP A 66 1.79 -5.68 -5.58
C TRP A 66 1.84 -6.97 -6.38
N GLN A 67 2.98 -7.25 -7.01
CA GLN A 67 3.17 -8.50 -7.72
C GLN A 67 3.52 -9.60 -6.73
N ASP A 68 2.59 -10.53 -6.54
CA ASP A 68 2.90 -11.94 -6.30
C ASP A 68 3.91 -12.34 -7.39
N GLY A 69 5.11 -12.78 -7.02
CA GLY A 69 6.20 -13.15 -7.94
C GLY A 69 5.85 -14.16 -9.04
N LYS A 70 4.61 -14.66 -9.12
CA LYS A 70 4.02 -15.27 -10.32
C LYS A 70 3.77 -14.22 -11.40
N LYS A 71 4.67 -14.14 -12.37
CA LYS A 71 4.33 -13.60 -13.69
C LYS A 71 3.06 -14.31 -14.19
N ARG A 72 1.93 -13.60 -14.25
CA ARG A 72 0.74 -14.08 -14.96
C ARG A 72 1.13 -14.20 -16.43
N LYS A 73 1.25 -15.43 -16.92
CA LYS A 73 1.42 -15.74 -18.34
C LYS A 73 0.12 -15.45 -19.09
#